data_AF-A0A238XE42-F1
#
_entry.id   AF-A0A238XE42-F1
#
_cell.length_a   1.000
_cell.length_b   1.000
_cell.length_c   1.000
_cell.angle_alpha   90.00
_cell.angle_beta   90.00
_cell.angle_gamma   90.00
#
_symmetry.space_group_name_H-M   'P 1'
#
loop_
_entity.id
_entity.type
_entity.pdbx_description
1 polymer ?
#
loop_
_entity_poly.entity_id
_entity_poly.type
_entity_poly.pdbx_seq_one_letter_code
_entity_poly.pdbx_strand_id
1 'polypeptide(L)'
;MAIGMLDGGLSSLSDASAAPVTVGDLAFDVDVLPGTSTCEDLDRLFGRSSGRTCAVIRHPDLDGVVGLVERGPFEALMSGPYGYGRSLYGRRPVAEIAQWDALILPPDTSVVDASSRAITRSAAHVQDHVLVQDADGVRAVPMPVLLSAVARDLADQALRDPLTGLANREAFFGRVEESCRRSATQLGHQTAVLYLDLDGFKGVNDTLGHDRGDALLCEIATALTDVARPVDLVARLGGDEFAVCVDIDTDGPEGDSASAETIARRMHQAVTSLTRDDGVAQRIAVSVGVAVTATGGQTDPQALVRAADLAMYTGKRSGGNGVTGPVVVSTSADADPLLDTTVSEATDRGEFLLLYQPIVHLADGRLASLEALVRWQHPRLGFLMPDAFLPAVARAGQLIALDDWVLRTATREFADWRQAEADDGRDGLVSLNVNVSTDRLLAPGLCDVLLSATADSGLQPALVRVEVPEQLVVDQLSAAAGPLTQLSAAGFKVTLDDVGAGGTALRHLRDVRTDGLKIDRSYVQGILTADRDRALVQLLVDFAASTGTAVTAEGVETLEQRDALLEMGCRYAQGWLFSKAAPLAEARAPKRRVPAQRIPAGGRLVRIDAPD
;
A
#
# COMPACT_ATOMS: atom_id res chain seq x y z
N MET A 1 -25.48 37.24 -8.37
CA MET A 1 -24.98 36.87 -9.70
C MET A 1 -24.24 35.56 -9.54
N ALA A 2 -24.74 34.52 -10.19
CA ALA A 2 -24.25 33.15 -10.09
C ALA A 2 -22.83 33.03 -10.67
N ILE A 3 -21.91 32.46 -9.89
CA ILE A 3 -20.62 31.99 -10.36
C ILE A 3 -20.87 30.58 -10.88
N GLY A 4 -20.71 30.40 -12.19
CA GLY A 4 -20.92 29.11 -12.85
C GLY A 4 -19.92 28.08 -12.34
N MET A 5 -20.45 27.01 -11.74
CA MET A 5 -19.73 25.77 -11.55
C MET A 5 -19.33 25.25 -12.94
N LEU A 6 -18.03 25.13 -13.16
CA LEU A 6 -17.50 24.39 -14.29
C LEU A 6 -17.77 22.90 -14.03
N ASP A 7 -18.58 22.29 -14.90
CA ASP A 7 -18.72 20.85 -15.07
C ASP A 7 -17.34 20.26 -15.44
N GLY A 8 -16.57 19.91 -14.42
CA GLY A 8 -15.39 19.07 -14.55
C GLY A 8 -15.80 17.60 -14.58
N GLY A 9 -16.39 17.16 -15.68
CA GLY A 9 -16.51 15.73 -15.96
C GLY A 9 -15.10 15.14 -16.08
N LEU A 10 -14.78 14.17 -15.22
CA LEU A 10 -13.61 13.30 -15.35
C LEU A 10 -13.62 12.71 -16.76
N SER A 11 -12.83 13.32 -17.64
CA SER A 11 -12.70 12.89 -19.03
C SER A 11 -11.84 11.63 -19.02
N SER A 12 -12.44 10.53 -19.46
CA SER A 12 -11.84 9.24 -19.84
C SER A 12 -10.36 9.02 -19.48
N LEU A 13 -10.11 8.16 -18.49
CA LEU A 13 -8.82 7.52 -18.17
C LEU A 13 -8.28 6.61 -19.30
N SER A 14 -8.72 6.79 -20.55
CA SER A 14 -8.39 5.93 -21.71
C SER A 14 -7.11 6.32 -22.43
N ASP A 15 -6.43 7.41 -22.06
CA ASP A 15 -5.15 7.79 -22.68
C ASP A 15 -3.99 7.07 -22.00
N ALA A 16 -3.87 5.78 -22.31
CA ALA A 16 -2.64 5.02 -22.14
C ALA A 16 -1.56 5.58 -23.08
N SER A 17 -0.39 5.93 -22.50
CA SER A 17 0.80 6.51 -23.16
C SER A 17 0.78 8.02 -23.46
N ALA A 18 0.61 8.87 -22.45
CA ALA A 18 1.02 10.27 -22.55
C ALA A 18 2.50 10.41 -22.14
N ALA A 19 3.34 10.96 -23.03
CA ALA A 19 4.68 11.40 -22.67
C ALA A 19 4.62 12.42 -21.51
N PRO A 20 5.66 12.52 -20.66
CA PRO A 20 5.67 13.48 -19.55
C PRO A 20 5.44 14.90 -20.07
N VAL A 21 4.48 15.62 -19.47
CA VAL A 21 4.14 16.98 -19.88
C VAL A 21 5.34 17.89 -19.69
N THR A 22 5.65 18.68 -20.71
CA THR A 22 6.79 19.59 -20.71
C THR A 22 6.35 21.05 -20.58
N VAL A 23 7.26 21.94 -20.21
CA VAL A 23 6.98 23.39 -20.21
C VAL A 23 6.68 23.92 -21.62
N GLY A 24 7.22 23.28 -22.67
CA GLY A 24 6.95 23.62 -24.06
C GLY A 24 5.49 23.40 -24.45
N ASP A 25 4.83 22.40 -23.88
CA ASP A 25 3.40 22.08 -24.11
C ASP A 25 2.47 23.11 -23.45
N LEU A 26 2.93 23.76 -22.38
CA LEU A 26 2.16 24.73 -21.59
C LEU A 26 2.41 26.18 -21.99
N ALA A 27 3.45 26.44 -22.78
CA ALA A 27 3.93 27.79 -23.05
C ALA A 27 3.03 28.51 -24.06
N PHE A 28 2.72 29.77 -23.77
CA PHE A 28 2.00 30.67 -24.68
C PHE A 28 2.94 31.70 -25.29
N ASP A 29 2.58 32.20 -26.47
CA ASP A 29 3.33 33.24 -27.17
C ASP A 29 3.28 34.57 -26.40
N VAL A 30 4.46 35.12 -26.12
CA VAL A 30 4.62 36.37 -25.38
C VAL A 30 5.09 37.49 -26.31
N ASP A 31 4.57 38.71 -26.09
CA ASP A 31 5.03 39.87 -26.83
C ASP A 31 6.48 40.20 -26.46
N VAL A 32 7.34 40.31 -27.47
CA VAL A 32 8.76 40.64 -27.32
C VAL A 32 9.00 42.09 -27.76
N LEU A 33 9.49 42.92 -26.86
CA LEU A 33 9.76 44.34 -27.11
C LEU A 33 11.27 44.66 -27.04
N PRO A 34 11.78 45.60 -27.85
CA PRO A 34 13.11 46.17 -27.64
C PRO A 34 13.21 46.86 -26.28
N GLY A 35 14.34 46.74 -25.58
CA GLY A 35 14.59 47.45 -24.32
C GLY A 35 14.47 48.97 -24.40
N THR A 36 14.62 49.53 -25.61
CA THR A 36 14.47 50.96 -25.91
C THR A 36 13.01 51.42 -26.03
N SER A 37 12.04 50.50 -26.06
CA SER A 37 10.60 50.84 -26.02
C SER A 37 10.25 51.55 -24.72
N THR A 38 9.23 52.40 -24.73
CA THR A 38 8.84 53.16 -23.54
C THR A 38 7.83 52.40 -22.69
N CYS A 39 7.77 52.70 -21.39
CA CYS A 39 6.71 52.16 -20.52
C CYS A 39 5.30 52.52 -21.04
N GLU A 40 5.13 53.65 -21.73
CA GLU A 40 3.86 53.98 -22.38
C GLU A 40 3.50 53.01 -23.52
N ASP A 41 4.50 52.54 -24.29
CA ASP A 41 4.28 51.52 -25.33
C ASP A 41 3.84 50.19 -24.71
N LEU A 42 4.45 49.80 -23.59
CA LEU A 42 4.07 48.60 -22.83
C LEU A 42 2.70 48.73 -22.16
N ASP A 43 2.35 49.90 -21.60
CA ASP A 43 1.02 50.17 -21.03
C ASP A 43 -0.07 50.08 -22.11
N ARG A 44 0.21 50.60 -23.32
CA ARG A 44 -0.68 50.42 -24.49
C ARG A 44 -0.81 48.94 -24.90
N LEU A 45 0.27 48.15 -24.80
CA LEU A 45 0.25 46.73 -25.13
C LEU A 45 -0.63 45.92 -24.15
N PHE A 46 -0.46 46.12 -22.85
CA PHE A 46 -1.29 45.50 -21.82
C PHE A 46 -2.73 46.01 -21.82
N GLY A 47 -2.97 47.28 -22.17
CA GLY A 47 -4.31 47.85 -22.29
C GLY A 47 -5.16 47.28 -23.42
N ARG A 48 -4.55 46.68 -24.46
CA ARG A 48 -5.24 46.10 -25.62
C ARG A 48 -5.88 44.73 -25.36
N SER A 49 -5.42 44.00 -24.34
CA SER A 49 -5.95 42.68 -24.00
C SER A 49 -5.70 42.37 -22.53
N SER A 50 -6.74 41.99 -21.81
CA SER A 50 -6.64 41.48 -20.44
C SER A 50 -5.94 40.13 -20.35
N GLY A 51 -5.82 39.40 -21.47
CA GLY A 51 -5.15 38.09 -21.53
C GLY A 51 -3.62 38.15 -21.57
N ARG A 52 -3.02 39.34 -21.74
CA ARG A 52 -1.57 39.52 -21.68
C ARG A 52 -1.15 39.70 -20.22
N THR A 53 -0.41 38.73 -19.67
CA THR A 53 0.00 38.72 -18.26
C THR A 53 1.48 39.07 -18.06
N CYS A 54 2.30 38.98 -19.09
CA CYS A 54 3.70 39.41 -19.08
C CYS A 54 4.17 39.86 -20.47
N ALA A 55 5.37 40.46 -20.54
CA ALA A 55 6.08 40.79 -21.78
C ALA A 55 7.57 40.48 -21.63
N VAL A 56 8.22 40.13 -22.74
CA VAL A 56 9.66 39.87 -22.78
C VAL A 56 10.39 41.05 -23.38
N ILE A 57 11.47 41.48 -22.74
CA ILE A 57 12.26 42.64 -23.12
C ILE A 57 13.62 42.18 -23.63
N ARG A 58 13.99 42.53 -24.86
CA ARG A 58 15.36 42.29 -25.36
C ARG A 58 16.32 43.30 -24.76
N HIS A 59 17.46 42.84 -24.28
CA HIS A 59 18.50 43.73 -23.76
C HIS A 59 18.99 44.66 -24.89
N PRO A 60 19.13 45.98 -24.63
CA PRO A 60 19.52 46.94 -25.68
C PRO A 60 20.93 46.70 -26.23
N ASP A 61 21.84 46.20 -25.37
CA ASP A 61 23.27 46.09 -25.70
C ASP A 61 23.81 44.66 -25.76
N LEU A 62 23.02 43.66 -25.38
CA LEU A 62 23.46 42.26 -25.25
C LEU A 62 22.56 41.36 -26.09
N ASP A 63 23.14 40.78 -27.13
CA ASP A 63 22.40 39.89 -28.03
C ASP A 63 22.03 38.58 -27.32
N GLY A 64 20.82 38.08 -27.59
CA GLY A 64 20.27 36.88 -26.96
C GLY A 64 19.84 37.02 -25.49
N VAL A 65 20.15 38.14 -24.81
CA VAL A 65 19.74 38.37 -23.42
C VAL A 65 18.33 38.96 -23.40
N VAL A 66 17.45 38.33 -22.63
CA VAL A 66 16.06 38.73 -22.46
C VAL A 66 15.72 38.92 -20.99
N GLY A 67 14.81 39.85 -20.70
CA GLY A 67 14.26 40.12 -19.39
C GLY A 67 12.74 39.98 -19.40
N LEU A 68 12.16 39.83 -18.21
CA LEU A 68 10.72 39.66 -18.00
C LEU A 68 10.13 40.94 -17.41
N VAL A 69 8.95 41.34 -17.88
CA VAL A 69 8.11 42.34 -17.21
C VAL A 69 6.74 41.74 -16.93
N GLU A 70 6.44 41.56 -15.65
CA GLU A 70 5.14 41.11 -15.17
C GLU A 70 4.11 42.25 -15.19
N ARG A 71 2.90 41.96 -15.66
CA ARG A 71 1.83 42.98 -15.76
C ARG A 71 1.43 43.55 -14.40
N GLY A 72 1.28 42.70 -13.38
CA GLY A 72 0.83 43.14 -12.05
C GLY A 72 1.77 44.19 -11.42
N PRO A 73 3.06 43.88 -11.23
CA PRO A 73 4.06 44.84 -10.76
C PRO A 73 4.16 46.08 -11.67
N PHE A 74 4.06 45.92 -12.98
CA PHE A 74 4.07 47.03 -13.92
C PHE A 74 2.87 47.96 -13.74
N GLU A 75 1.64 47.44 -13.63
CA GLU A 75 0.43 48.23 -13.41
C GLU A 75 0.46 48.94 -12.04
N ALA A 76 1.04 48.31 -11.02
CA ALA A 76 1.27 48.93 -9.72
C ALA A 76 2.27 50.10 -9.83
N LEU A 77 3.37 49.93 -10.57
CA LEU A 77 4.34 50.99 -10.86
C LEU A 77 3.70 52.15 -11.65
N MET A 78 2.94 51.83 -12.70
CA MET A 78 2.26 52.81 -13.54
C MET A 78 1.09 53.51 -12.84
N SER A 79 0.50 52.90 -11.81
CA SER A 79 -0.42 53.58 -10.91
C SER A 79 0.36 54.55 -10.01
N GLY A 80 1.44 54.08 -9.39
CA GLY A 80 2.35 54.86 -8.56
C GLY A 80 1.69 55.49 -7.32
N PRO A 81 2.48 56.15 -6.44
CA PRO A 81 1.95 56.85 -5.28
C PRO A 81 1.01 57.99 -5.71
N TYR A 82 -0.19 58.05 -5.13
CA TYR A 82 -1.21 59.07 -5.43
C TYR A 82 -1.70 59.12 -6.89
N GLY A 83 -1.47 58.07 -7.69
CA GLY A 83 -1.98 57.97 -9.07
C GLY A 83 -1.12 58.63 -10.16
N TYR A 84 0.10 59.08 -9.84
CA TYR A 84 0.98 59.79 -10.78
C TYR A 84 1.97 58.89 -11.55
N GLY A 85 1.89 57.57 -11.41
CA GLY A 85 2.88 56.65 -11.99
C GLY A 85 3.05 56.80 -13.51
N ARG A 86 1.94 56.92 -14.27
CA ARG A 86 1.99 57.10 -15.75
C ARG A 86 2.75 58.35 -16.17
N SER A 87 2.60 59.46 -15.44
CA SER A 87 3.31 60.71 -15.70
C SER A 87 4.80 60.63 -15.37
N LEU A 88 5.16 59.81 -14.38
CA LEU A 88 6.54 59.66 -13.89
C LEU A 88 7.36 58.64 -14.70
N TYR A 89 6.73 57.53 -15.07
CA TYR A 89 7.40 56.38 -15.66
C TYR A 89 7.14 56.21 -17.15
N GLY A 90 6.11 56.84 -17.72
CA GLY A 90 5.67 56.59 -19.11
C GLY A 90 6.76 56.75 -20.16
N ARG A 91 7.65 57.74 -20.01
CA ARG A 91 8.76 58.00 -20.96
C ARG A 91 10.02 57.19 -20.70
N ARG A 92 10.09 56.41 -19.61
CA ARG A 92 11.26 55.61 -19.30
C ARG A 92 11.35 54.40 -20.23
N PRO A 93 12.56 53.96 -20.60
CA PRO A 93 12.75 52.70 -21.31
C PRO A 93 12.29 51.50 -20.47
N VAL A 94 11.66 50.52 -21.10
CA VAL A 94 11.25 49.26 -20.45
C VAL A 94 12.45 48.44 -19.96
N ALA A 95 13.65 48.64 -20.53
CA ALA A 95 14.88 48.02 -20.03
C ALA A 95 15.22 48.40 -18.57
N GLU A 96 14.80 49.57 -18.08
CA GLU A 96 15.06 50.01 -16.70
C GLU A 96 14.21 49.26 -15.66
N ILE A 97 13.13 48.62 -16.09
CA ILE A 97 12.17 47.91 -15.21
C ILE A 97 12.11 46.41 -15.50
N ALA A 98 12.82 45.94 -16.51
CA ALA A 98 12.88 44.53 -16.88
C ALA A 98 13.68 43.73 -15.85
N GLN A 99 13.16 42.56 -15.52
CA GLN A 99 13.83 41.58 -14.68
C GLN A 99 14.74 40.70 -15.53
N TRP A 100 16.05 40.88 -15.40
CA TRP A 100 17.06 40.20 -16.21
C TRP A 100 17.48 38.82 -15.68
N ASP A 101 17.01 38.44 -14.49
CA ASP A 101 17.32 37.15 -13.86
C ASP A 101 16.18 36.13 -14.02
N ALA A 102 15.27 36.35 -14.97
CA ALA A 102 14.11 35.48 -15.22
C ALA A 102 14.53 34.01 -15.43
N LEU A 103 13.68 33.08 -14.99
CA LEU A 103 13.93 31.65 -15.18
C LEU A 103 13.65 31.29 -16.64
N ILE A 104 14.70 30.95 -17.39
CA ILE A 104 14.60 30.53 -18.79
C ILE A 104 14.93 29.03 -18.87
N LEU A 105 14.02 28.24 -19.44
CA LEU A 105 14.15 26.80 -19.56
C LEU A 105 14.01 26.33 -21.03
N PRO A 106 14.69 25.23 -21.41
CA PRO A 106 14.42 24.53 -22.65
C PRO A 106 12.98 23.98 -22.72
N PRO A 107 12.35 23.88 -23.90
CA PRO A 107 10.96 23.44 -24.04
C PRO A 107 10.72 22.00 -23.59
N ASP A 108 11.73 21.13 -23.65
CA ASP A 108 11.69 19.72 -23.23
C ASP A 108 11.81 19.51 -21.72
N THR A 109 11.95 20.58 -20.94
CA THR A 109 12.02 20.49 -19.47
C THR A 109 10.67 20.01 -18.91
N SER A 110 10.69 18.98 -18.06
CA SER A 110 9.47 18.47 -17.42
C SER A 110 8.85 19.51 -16.48
N VAL A 111 7.53 19.45 -16.32
CA VAL A 111 6.81 20.34 -15.40
C VAL A 111 7.30 20.23 -13.95
N VAL A 112 7.74 19.05 -13.51
CA VAL A 112 8.27 18.80 -12.17
C VAL A 112 9.64 19.47 -11.97
N ASP A 113 10.57 19.32 -12.93
CA ASP A 113 11.89 19.97 -12.84
C ASP A 113 11.74 21.50 -12.94
N ALA A 114 10.90 21.98 -13.85
CA ALA A 114 10.60 23.40 -13.98
C ALA A 114 10.02 24.00 -12.69
N SER A 115 9.08 23.31 -12.04
CA SER A 115 8.52 23.70 -10.74
C SER A 115 9.57 23.74 -9.64
N SER A 116 10.42 22.71 -9.53
CA SER A 116 11.49 22.66 -8.54
C SER A 116 12.45 23.86 -8.68
N ARG A 117 12.83 24.19 -9.92
CA ARG A 117 13.66 25.37 -10.22
C ARG A 117 12.94 26.69 -9.98
N ALA A 118 11.64 26.78 -10.20
CA ALA A 118 10.85 27.99 -9.96
C ALA A 118 10.66 28.27 -8.46
N ILE A 119 10.32 27.25 -7.67
CA ILE A 119 10.03 27.38 -6.22
C ILE A 119 11.30 27.65 -5.40
N THR A 120 12.46 27.22 -5.88
CA THR A 120 13.76 27.47 -5.23
C THR A 120 14.31 28.88 -5.47
N ARG A 121 13.62 29.72 -6.26
CA ARG A 121 13.97 31.13 -6.43
C ARG A 121 13.65 31.96 -5.18
N SER A 122 14.20 33.17 -5.14
CA SER A 122 13.85 34.17 -4.10
C SER A 122 12.34 34.35 -4.00
N ALA A 123 11.80 34.52 -2.79
CA ALA A 123 10.37 34.67 -2.51
C ALA A 123 9.70 35.78 -3.34
N ALA A 124 10.45 36.79 -3.80
CA ALA A 124 9.96 37.86 -4.67
C ALA A 124 9.62 37.40 -6.10
N HIS A 125 10.15 36.25 -6.54
CA HIS A 125 10.12 35.77 -7.93
C HIS A 125 9.50 34.39 -8.09
N VAL A 126 8.99 33.78 -7.01
CA VAL A 126 8.37 32.44 -7.03
C VAL A 126 7.07 32.42 -7.85
N GLN A 127 6.43 33.57 -8.05
CA GLN A 127 5.16 33.70 -8.79
C GLN A 127 5.33 34.22 -10.22
N ASP A 128 6.57 34.47 -10.64
CA ASP A 128 6.86 34.99 -11.98
C ASP A 128 6.59 33.91 -13.04
N HIS A 129 6.34 34.34 -14.27
CA HIS A 129 6.28 33.44 -15.42
C HIS A 129 7.64 32.79 -15.66
N VAL A 130 7.60 31.51 -16.04
CA VAL A 130 8.77 30.79 -16.53
C VAL A 130 8.90 31.04 -18.02
N LEU A 131 10.05 31.51 -18.48
CA LEU A 131 10.32 31.70 -19.90
C LEU A 131 10.77 30.37 -20.51
N VAL A 132 10.23 30.06 -21.67
CA VAL A 132 10.61 28.90 -22.47
C VAL A 132 11.27 29.41 -23.74
N GLN A 133 12.52 29.04 -23.97
CA GLN A 133 13.29 29.55 -25.11
C GLN A 133 13.83 28.41 -25.96
N ASP A 134 13.58 28.50 -27.26
CA ASP A 134 14.06 27.60 -28.29
C ASP A 134 14.58 28.40 -29.51
N ALA A 135 14.82 27.74 -30.64
CA ALA A 135 15.28 28.40 -31.86
C ALA A 135 14.20 29.27 -32.52
N ASP A 136 12.92 29.03 -32.21
CA ASP A 136 11.77 29.70 -32.81
C ASP A 136 11.35 30.96 -32.04
N GLY A 137 11.75 31.07 -30.76
CA GLY A 137 11.60 32.30 -30.00
C GLY A 137 11.56 32.11 -28.49
N VAL A 138 10.94 33.07 -27.82
CA VAL A 138 10.68 33.03 -26.38
C VAL A 138 9.18 32.99 -26.16
N ARG A 139 8.74 32.05 -25.34
CA ARG A 139 7.36 31.86 -24.87
C ARG A 139 7.34 31.93 -23.34
N ALA A 140 6.17 31.95 -22.73
CA ALA A 140 6.03 32.02 -21.28
C ALA A 140 5.04 30.99 -20.74
N VAL A 141 5.27 30.50 -19.52
CA VAL A 141 4.35 29.64 -18.77
C VAL A 141 3.98 30.35 -17.47
N PRO A 142 2.70 30.64 -17.21
CA PRO A 142 2.28 31.23 -15.94
C PRO A 142 2.50 30.22 -14.79
N MET A 143 2.98 30.70 -13.64
CA MET A 143 3.18 29.84 -12.47
C MET A 143 1.93 29.05 -12.06
N PRO A 144 0.70 29.62 -12.06
CA PRO A 144 -0.51 28.83 -11.77
C PRO A 144 -0.77 27.68 -12.75
N VAL A 145 -0.41 27.84 -14.03
CA VAL A 145 -0.55 26.80 -15.06
C VAL A 145 0.49 25.70 -14.82
N LEU A 146 1.74 26.08 -14.53
CA LEU A 146 2.81 25.13 -14.19
C LEU A 146 2.45 24.31 -12.95
N LEU A 147 2.02 24.96 -11.86
CA LEU A 147 1.62 24.28 -10.63
C LEU A 147 0.40 23.37 -10.84
N SER A 148 -0.57 23.78 -11.65
CA SER A 148 -1.71 22.94 -12.01
C SER A 148 -1.28 21.71 -12.80
N ALA A 149 -0.31 21.85 -13.71
CA ALA A 149 0.24 20.73 -14.48
C ALA A 149 1.04 19.76 -13.59
N VAL A 150 1.83 20.27 -12.64
CA VAL A 150 2.52 19.42 -11.64
C VAL A 150 1.53 18.69 -10.74
N ALA A 151 0.47 19.36 -10.29
CA ALA A 151 -0.55 18.71 -9.47
C ALA A 151 -1.26 17.59 -10.24
N ARG A 152 -1.49 17.76 -11.55
CA ARG A 152 -2.02 16.70 -12.43
C ARG A 152 -1.01 15.56 -12.59
N ASP A 153 0.24 15.86 -12.92
CA ASP A 153 1.29 14.85 -13.08
C ASP A 153 1.50 14.03 -11.80
N LEU A 154 1.46 14.69 -10.63
CA LEU A 154 1.54 14.01 -9.34
C LEU A 154 0.29 13.17 -9.05
N ALA A 155 -0.90 13.64 -9.41
CA ALA A 155 -2.13 12.86 -9.29
C ALA A 155 -2.13 11.64 -10.22
N ASP A 156 -1.64 11.81 -11.46
CA ASP A 156 -1.52 10.73 -12.44
C ASP A 156 -0.49 9.68 -12.00
N GLN A 157 0.63 10.10 -11.41
CA GLN A 157 1.63 9.20 -10.81
C GLN A 157 1.08 8.50 -9.57
N ALA A 158 0.30 9.18 -8.73
CA ALA A 158 -0.34 8.60 -7.56
C ALA A 158 -1.36 7.51 -7.91
N LEU A 159 -1.79 7.42 -9.17
CA LEU A 159 -2.74 6.43 -9.70
C LEU A 159 -2.08 5.32 -10.52
N ARG A 160 -0.74 5.26 -10.57
CA ARG A 160 0.02 4.25 -11.32
C ARG A 160 0.92 3.40 -10.43
N ASP A 161 1.18 2.17 -10.88
CA ASP A 161 2.20 1.31 -10.30
C ASP A 161 3.59 1.76 -10.78
N PRO A 162 4.53 2.10 -9.89
CA PRO A 162 5.82 2.67 -10.28
C PRO A 162 6.73 1.69 -11.04
N LEU A 163 6.51 0.38 -10.89
CA LEU A 163 7.32 -0.63 -11.60
C LEU A 163 6.81 -0.86 -13.03
N THR A 164 5.51 -1.13 -13.17
CA THR A 164 4.92 -1.55 -14.45
C THR A 164 4.32 -0.41 -15.27
N GLY A 165 4.07 0.75 -14.66
CA GLY A 165 3.40 1.89 -15.29
C GLY A 165 1.89 1.72 -15.49
N LEU A 166 1.33 0.56 -15.14
CA LEU A 166 -0.09 0.26 -15.15
C LEU A 166 -0.86 1.08 -14.11
N ALA A 167 -2.20 1.06 -14.18
CA ALA A 167 -3.02 1.57 -13.09
C ALA A 167 -2.71 0.85 -11.78
N ASN A 168 -2.67 1.58 -10.67
CA ASN A 168 -2.55 0.97 -9.36
C ASN A 168 -3.92 0.55 -8.80
N ARG A 169 -3.90 0.02 -7.57
CA ARG A 169 -5.10 -0.40 -6.86
C ARG A 169 -6.16 0.70 -6.76
N GLU A 170 -5.78 1.92 -6.41
CA GLU A 170 -6.73 3.04 -6.25
C GLU A 170 -7.42 3.38 -7.58
N ALA A 171 -6.64 3.54 -8.65
CA ALA A 171 -7.15 3.81 -9.99
C ALA A 171 -8.07 2.70 -10.51
N PHE A 172 -7.70 1.44 -10.27
CA PHE A 172 -8.49 0.29 -10.64
C PHE A 172 -9.87 0.29 -9.98
N PHE A 173 -9.93 0.46 -8.65
CA PHE A 173 -11.20 0.48 -7.93
C PHE A 173 -12.10 1.64 -8.37
N GLY A 174 -11.53 2.83 -8.60
CA GLY A 174 -12.29 3.97 -9.15
C GLY A 174 -12.91 3.66 -10.52
N ARG A 175 -12.18 2.98 -11.40
CA ARG A 175 -12.67 2.56 -12.73
C ARG A 175 -13.77 1.51 -12.64
N VAL A 176 -13.64 0.54 -11.74
CA VAL A 176 -14.69 -0.48 -11.52
C VAL A 176 -15.96 0.19 -11.01
N GLU A 177 -15.85 1.15 -10.09
CA GLU A 177 -17.00 1.91 -9.59
C GLU A 177 -17.74 2.64 -10.71
N GLU A 178 -17.00 3.36 -11.56
CA GLU A 178 -17.57 4.06 -12.71
C GLU A 178 -18.26 3.09 -13.69
N SER A 179 -17.64 1.94 -13.94
CA SER A 179 -18.15 0.93 -14.88
C SER A 179 -19.41 0.25 -14.36
N CYS A 180 -19.44 -0.14 -13.09
CA CYS A 180 -20.65 -0.66 -12.43
C CYS A 180 -21.81 0.35 -12.47
N ARG A 181 -21.52 1.64 -12.30
CA ARG A 181 -22.53 2.71 -12.40
C ARG A 181 -23.13 2.81 -13.81
N ARG A 182 -22.30 2.66 -14.85
CA ARG A 182 -22.76 2.61 -16.25
C ARG A 182 -23.57 1.35 -16.53
N SER A 183 -23.11 0.18 -16.08
CA SER A 183 -23.86 -1.09 -16.20
C SER A 183 -25.25 -1.04 -15.55
N ALA A 184 -25.38 -0.34 -14.42
CA ALA A 184 -26.67 -0.16 -13.75
C ALA A 184 -27.65 0.80 -14.47
N THR A 185 -27.14 1.72 -15.29
CA THR A 185 -27.93 2.79 -15.92
C THR A 185 -28.19 2.57 -17.41
N GLN A 186 -27.36 1.76 -18.07
CA GLN A 186 -27.44 1.47 -19.50
C GLN A 186 -27.86 0.02 -19.70
N LEU A 187 -29.07 -0.18 -20.24
CA LEU A 187 -29.53 -1.49 -20.68
C LEU A 187 -28.60 -2.01 -21.77
N GLY A 188 -28.20 -3.28 -21.65
CA GLY A 188 -27.24 -3.90 -22.56
C GLY A 188 -25.77 -3.72 -22.16
N HIS A 189 -25.45 -3.02 -21.06
CA HIS A 189 -24.06 -2.83 -20.61
C HIS A 189 -23.74 -3.69 -19.38
N GLN A 190 -22.67 -4.48 -19.45
CA GLN A 190 -22.12 -5.26 -18.35
C GLN A 190 -20.69 -4.83 -18.03
N THR A 191 -20.30 -4.94 -16.77
CA THR A 191 -18.92 -4.78 -16.33
C THR A 191 -18.38 -6.12 -15.89
N ALA A 192 -17.19 -6.47 -16.34
CA ALA A 192 -16.47 -7.65 -15.92
C ALA A 192 -15.16 -7.26 -15.23
N VAL A 193 -14.82 -8.01 -14.19
CA VAL A 193 -13.51 -7.97 -13.54
C VAL A 193 -12.82 -9.30 -13.77
N LEU A 194 -11.59 -9.24 -14.28
CA LEU A 194 -10.67 -10.36 -14.39
C LEU A 194 -9.58 -10.16 -13.33
N TYR A 195 -9.42 -11.11 -12.43
CA TYR A 195 -8.35 -11.12 -11.43
C TYR A 195 -7.31 -12.17 -11.82
N LEU A 196 -6.04 -11.78 -11.89
CA LEU A 196 -4.94 -12.61 -12.38
C LEU A 196 -3.86 -12.73 -11.31
N ASP A 197 -3.37 -13.95 -11.11
CA ASP A 197 -2.25 -14.24 -10.21
C ASP A 197 -1.24 -15.14 -10.95
N LEU A 198 0.06 -14.82 -10.81
CA LEU A 198 1.15 -15.56 -11.43
C LEU A 198 1.54 -16.79 -10.60
N ASP A 199 1.18 -17.97 -11.10
CA ASP A 199 1.50 -19.23 -10.46
C ASP A 199 3.02 -19.46 -10.44
N GLY A 200 3.59 -19.51 -9.23
CA GLY A 200 4.99 -19.86 -9.02
C GLY A 200 5.98 -18.69 -9.18
N PHE A 201 5.51 -17.43 -9.21
CA PHE A 201 6.37 -16.25 -9.34
C PHE A 201 7.43 -16.16 -8.23
N LYS A 202 7.12 -16.55 -6.98
CA LYS A 202 8.12 -16.65 -5.89
C LYS A 202 9.33 -17.50 -6.29
N GLY A 203 9.11 -18.63 -6.98
CA GLY A 203 10.19 -19.49 -7.44
C GLY A 203 11.11 -18.84 -8.49
N VAL A 204 10.60 -17.85 -9.24
CA VAL A 204 11.40 -17.05 -10.18
C VAL A 204 12.30 -16.09 -9.43
N ASN A 205 11.75 -15.35 -8.46
CA ASN A 205 12.56 -14.49 -7.59
C ASN A 205 13.63 -15.28 -6.85
N ASP A 206 13.28 -16.45 -6.31
CA ASP A 206 14.20 -17.29 -5.55
C ASP A 206 15.34 -17.86 -6.42
N THR A 207 15.10 -18.09 -7.71
CA THR A 207 16.07 -18.75 -8.61
C THR A 207 16.88 -17.75 -9.44
N LEU A 208 16.25 -16.68 -9.91
CA LEU A 208 16.82 -15.74 -10.89
C LEU A 208 17.03 -14.33 -10.31
N GLY A 209 16.62 -14.11 -9.06
CA GLY A 209 16.73 -12.82 -8.37
C GLY A 209 15.58 -11.86 -8.70
N HIS A 210 15.41 -10.87 -7.82
CA HIS A 210 14.34 -9.87 -7.93
C HIS A 210 14.40 -9.05 -9.22
N ASP A 211 15.59 -8.71 -9.73
CA ASP A 211 15.74 -7.94 -10.98
C ASP A 211 15.09 -8.66 -12.18
N ARG A 212 15.19 -9.99 -12.25
CA ARG A 212 14.52 -10.77 -13.32
C ARG A 212 13.02 -10.85 -13.09
N GLY A 213 12.58 -10.98 -11.83
CA GLY A 213 11.17 -10.94 -11.46
C GLY A 213 10.51 -9.62 -11.82
N ASP A 214 11.19 -8.50 -11.55
CA ASP A 214 10.73 -7.15 -11.89
C ASP A 214 10.64 -6.97 -13.43
N ALA A 215 11.67 -7.40 -14.17
CA ALA A 215 11.64 -7.37 -15.64
C ALA A 215 10.48 -8.19 -16.20
N LEU A 216 10.23 -9.37 -15.63
CA LEU A 216 9.13 -10.24 -16.02
C LEU A 216 7.76 -9.63 -15.71
N LEU A 217 7.59 -8.94 -14.57
CA LEU A 217 6.36 -8.21 -14.27
C LEU A 217 6.08 -7.13 -15.32
N CYS A 218 7.12 -6.44 -15.81
CA CYS A 218 7.00 -5.47 -16.90
C CYS A 218 6.67 -6.13 -18.26
N GLU A 219 7.24 -7.31 -18.56
CA GLU A 219 6.90 -8.09 -19.76
C GLU A 219 5.43 -8.53 -19.74
N ILE A 220 4.95 -9.00 -18.58
CA ILE A 220 3.55 -9.41 -18.37
C ILE A 220 2.61 -8.22 -18.49
N ALA A 221 2.97 -7.08 -17.87
CA ALA A 221 2.21 -5.84 -18.00
C ALA A 221 2.03 -5.46 -19.48
N THR A 222 3.12 -5.52 -20.25
CA THR A 222 3.10 -5.22 -21.69
C THR A 222 2.17 -6.19 -22.44
N ALA A 223 2.30 -7.50 -22.22
CA ALA A 223 1.46 -8.48 -22.91
C ALA A 223 -0.03 -8.37 -22.55
N LEU A 224 -0.37 -8.02 -21.31
CA LEU A 224 -1.75 -7.78 -20.90
C LEU A 224 -2.31 -6.51 -21.57
N THR A 225 -1.52 -5.44 -21.65
CA THR A 225 -1.90 -4.20 -22.34
C THR A 225 -2.07 -4.41 -23.84
N ASP A 226 -1.19 -5.17 -24.50
CA ASP A 226 -1.24 -5.42 -25.95
C ASP A 226 -2.52 -6.17 -26.38
N VAL A 227 -3.06 -7.01 -25.49
CA VAL A 227 -4.30 -7.75 -25.76
C VAL A 227 -5.54 -7.10 -25.11
N ALA A 228 -5.38 -5.99 -24.39
CA ALA A 228 -6.48 -5.18 -23.89
C ALA A 228 -7.04 -4.28 -25.00
N ARG A 229 -8.34 -3.97 -24.94
CA ARG A 229 -8.91 -2.94 -25.82
C ARG A 229 -8.66 -1.55 -25.21
N PRO A 230 -8.72 -0.46 -25.99
CA PRO A 230 -8.54 0.90 -25.47
C PRO A 230 -9.52 1.30 -24.35
N VAL A 231 -10.65 0.62 -24.24
CA VAL A 231 -11.69 0.86 -23.20
C VAL A 231 -11.48 0.03 -21.93
N ASP A 232 -10.67 -1.03 -22.01
CA ASP A 232 -10.35 -1.92 -20.89
C ASP A 232 -9.23 -1.28 -20.06
N LEU A 233 -9.31 -1.37 -18.73
CA LEU A 233 -8.26 -0.87 -17.85
C LEU A 233 -7.48 -2.05 -17.26
N VAL A 234 -6.18 -2.10 -17.52
CA VAL A 234 -5.24 -3.06 -16.93
C VAL A 234 -4.54 -2.42 -15.73
N ALA A 235 -4.50 -3.14 -14.61
CA ALA A 235 -3.92 -2.67 -13.36
C ALA A 235 -3.04 -3.74 -12.70
N ARG A 236 -2.08 -3.29 -11.90
CA ARG A 236 -1.35 -4.13 -10.94
C ARG A 236 -1.79 -3.78 -9.52
N LEU A 237 -2.27 -4.78 -8.79
CA LEU A 237 -2.85 -4.58 -7.46
C LEU A 237 -1.80 -4.70 -6.34
N GLY A 238 -0.68 -5.34 -6.63
CA GLY A 238 0.47 -5.51 -5.75
C GLY A 238 1.13 -6.88 -5.96
N GLY A 239 2.43 -7.01 -5.66
CA GLY A 239 3.14 -8.29 -5.81
C GLY A 239 3.06 -8.83 -7.24
N ASP A 240 2.54 -10.05 -7.38
CA ASP A 240 2.30 -10.78 -8.61
C ASP A 240 0.82 -10.79 -9.06
N GLU A 241 0.00 -9.89 -8.50
CA GLU A 241 -1.43 -9.79 -8.81
C GLU A 241 -1.73 -8.66 -9.81
N PHE A 242 -2.47 -9.02 -10.85
CA PHE A 242 -2.97 -8.10 -11.87
C PHE A 242 -4.50 -8.16 -11.93
N ALA A 243 -5.13 -7.10 -12.40
CA ALA A 243 -6.56 -7.09 -12.65
C ALA A 243 -6.93 -6.30 -13.90
N VAL A 244 -8.02 -6.68 -14.53
CA VAL A 244 -8.55 -6.01 -15.72
C VAL A 244 -10.03 -5.68 -15.53
N CYS A 245 -10.39 -4.41 -15.72
CA CYS A 245 -11.77 -3.95 -15.75
C CYS A 245 -12.21 -3.84 -17.20
N VAL A 246 -13.29 -4.55 -17.54
CA VAL A 246 -13.76 -4.73 -18.91
C VAL A 246 -15.21 -4.30 -19.00
N ASP A 247 -15.51 -3.43 -19.96
CA ASP A 247 -16.88 -3.11 -20.35
C ASP A 247 -17.34 -4.02 -21.49
N ILE A 248 -18.56 -4.55 -21.37
CA ILE A 248 -19.15 -5.47 -22.33
C ILE A 248 -20.51 -4.91 -22.75
N ASP A 249 -20.66 -4.68 -24.05
CA ASP A 249 -21.94 -4.31 -24.66
C ASP A 249 -22.61 -5.58 -25.22
N THR A 250 -23.72 -5.99 -24.62
CA THR A 250 -24.45 -7.21 -24.99
C THR A 250 -25.35 -7.02 -26.21
N ASP A 251 -25.64 -5.78 -26.59
CA ASP A 251 -26.54 -5.44 -27.71
C ASP A 251 -25.77 -4.94 -28.96
N GLY A 252 -24.45 -4.77 -28.84
CA GLY A 252 -23.56 -4.33 -29.91
C GLY A 252 -23.27 -5.36 -31.02
N PRO A 253 -22.71 -4.93 -32.16
CA PRO A 253 -22.43 -5.79 -33.32
C PRO A 253 -21.38 -6.90 -33.07
N GLU A 254 -20.71 -6.88 -31.92
CA GLU A 254 -19.64 -7.83 -31.55
C GLU A 254 -20.14 -9.14 -30.93
N GLY A 255 -21.40 -9.23 -30.45
CA GLY A 255 -22.03 -10.47 -29.96
C GLY A 255 -21.19 -11.32 -28.98
N ASP A 256 -21.32 -12.65 -29.05
CA ASP A 256 -20.62 -13.68 -28.23
C ASP A 256 -19.07 -13.52 -28.15
N SER A 257 -18.45 -12.75 -29.05
CA SER A 257 -16.99 -12.56 -29.14
C SER A 257 -16.43 -11.58 -28.09
N ALA A 258 -17.30 -10.79 -27.46
CA ALA A 258 -16.97 -9.83 -26.40
C ALA A 258 -17.23 -10.36 -24.97
N SER A 259 -17.47 -11.68 -24.81
CA SER A 259 -17.73 -12.24 -23.49
C SER A 259 -16.51 -12.16 -22.57
N ALA A 260 -16.76 -11.91 -21.28
CA ALA A 260 -15.71 -11.80 -20.25
C ALA A 260 -14.77 -13.01 -20.24
N GLU A 261 -15.30 -14.21 -20.48
CA GLU A 261 -14.54 -15.45 -20.55
C GLU A 261 -13.58 -15.48 -21.76
N THR A 262 -14.00 -14.98 -22.92
CA THR A 262 -13.15 -14.93 -24.13
C THR A 262 -11.97 -13.99 -23.91
N ILE A 263 -12.21 -12.82 -23.30
CA ILE A 263 -11.17 -11.86 -22.96
C ILE A 263 -10.22 -12.46 -21.92
N ALA A 264 -10.76 -13.14 -20.90
CA ALA A 264 -9.94 -13.83 -19.89
C ALA A 264 -9.07 -14.93 -20.47
N ARG A 265 -9.58 -15.72 -21.43
CA ARG A 265 -8.80 -16.73 -22.15
C ARG A 265 -7.71 -16.11 -23.02
N ARG A 266 -7.97 -14.96 -23.65
CA ARG A 266 -6.96 -14.21 -24.42
C ARG A 266 -5.84 -13.70 -23.52
N MET A 267 -6.19 -13.10 -22.38
CA MET A 267 -5.24 -12.63 -21.36
C MET A 267 -4.39 -13.78 -20.81
N HIS A 268 -5.04 -14.90 -20.44
CA HIS A 268 -4.35 -16.13 -20.01
C HIS A 268 -3.35 -16.63 -21.06
N GLN A 269 -3.76 -16.69 -22.32
CA GLN A 269 -2.89 -17.13 -23.42
C GLN A 269 -1.69 -16.22 -23.64
N ALA A 270 -1.88 -14.90 -23.60
CA ALA A 270 -0.80 -13.92 -23.77
C ALA A 270 0.32 -14.11 -22.74
N VAL A 271 -0.06 -14.21 -21.46
CA VAL A 271 0.89 -14.45 -20.36
C VAL A 271 1.55 -15.83 -20.50
N THR A 272 0.78 -16.87 -20.81
CA THR A 272 1.29 -18.25 -20.95
C THR A 272 2.14 -18.46 -22.22
N SER A 273 2.10 -17.55 -23.19
CA SER A 273 2.97 -17.57 -24.37
C SER A 273 4.33 -16.92 -24.13
N LEU A 274 4.39 -15.84 -23.34
CA LEU A 274 5.65 -15.16 -23.00
C LEU A 274 6.67 -16.11 -22.36
N THR A 275 6.17 -17.01 -21.50
CA THR A 275 7.02 -17.88 -20.66
C THR A 275 7.50 -19.15 -21.38
N ARG A 276 7.22 -19.30 -22.68
CA ARG A 276 7.59 -20.47 -23.49
C ARG A 276 8.88 -20.33 -24.29
N ASP A 277 9.34 -19.11 -24.58
CA ASP A 277 10.39 -18.87 -25.59
C ASP A 277 11.81 -18.66 -25.01
N ASP A 278 11.99 -18.59 -23.69
CA ASP A 278 13.26 -18.20 -23.05
C ASP A 278 14.28 -19.33 -22.79
N GLY A 279 14.02 -20.58 -23.19
CA GLY A 279 14.99 -21.68 -23.12
C GLY A 279 15.46 -22.12 -21.72
N VAL A 280 15.14 -21.36 -20.67
CA VAL A 280 15.32 -21.68 -19.25
C VAL A 280 13.96 -22.09 -18.70
N ALA A 281 13.86 -23.32 -18.23
CA ALA A 281 12.60 -23.96 -17.85
C ALA A 281 11.99 -23.42 -16.54
N GLN A 282 11.53 -22.17 -16.53
CA GLN A 282 10.54 -21.70 -15.55
C GLN A 282 9.28 -21.25 -16.28
N ARG A 283 8.38 -22.21 -16.49
CA ARG A 283 7.04 -21.94 -16.98
C ARG A 283 6.25 -21.31 -15.84
N ILE A 284 6.17 -19.98 -15.83
CA ILE A 284 5.14 -19.30 -15.05
C ILE A 284 3.82 -19.52 -15.76
N ALA A 285 2.83 -19.92 -14.99
CA ALA A 285 1.44 -20.00 -15.41
C ALA A 285 0.67 -18.84 -14.78
N VAL A 286 -0.56 -18.60 -15.27
CA VAL A 286 -1.44 -17.60 -14.69
C VAL A 286 -2.78 -18.23 -14.38
N SER A 287 -3.30 -17.95 -13.18
CA SER A 287 -4.66 -18.30 -12.77
C SER A 287 -5.53 -17.06 -12.90
N VAL A 288 -6.65 -17.17 -13.61
CA VAL A 288 -7.55 -16.05 -13.90
C VAL A 288 -8.94 -16.34 -13.34
N GLY A 289 -9.45 -15.45 -12.51
CA GLY A 289 -10.82 -15.47 -12.02
C GLY A 289 -11.65 -14.40 -12.70
N VAL A 290 -12.90 -14.72 -13.04
CA VAL A 290 -13.79 -13.83 -13.80
C VAL A 290 -15.08 -13.61 -13.02
N ALA A 291 -15.47 -12.36 -12.84
CA ALA A 291 -16.78 -11.98 -12.34
C ALA A 291 -17.42 -10.92 -13.24
N VAL A 292 -18.75 -10.94 -13.35
CA VAL A 292 -19.53 -10.05 -14.21
C VAL A 292 -20.74 -9.48 -13.47
N THR A 293 -21.12 -8.25 -13.77
CA THR A 293 -22.37 -7.66 -13.28
C THR A 293 -23.57 -8.34 -13.93
N ALA A 294 -24.69 -8.45 -13.21
CA ALA A 294 -25.95 -8.83 -13.82
C ALA A 294 -26.50 -7.69 -14.69
N THR A 295 -27.13 -8.06 -15.80
CA THR A 295 -27.74 -7.12 -16.73
C THR A 295 -28.83 -6.29 -16.04
N GLY A 296 -28.69 -4.96 -16.06
CA GLY A 296 -29.68 -4.03 -15.50
C GLY A 296 -29.78 -4.01 -13.97
N GLY A 297 -28.84 -4.63 -13.25
CA GLY A 297 -28.79 -4.66 -11.79
C GLY A 297 -27.75 -3.69 -11.21
N GLN A 298 -28.01 -3.14 -10.01
CA GLN A 298 -26.98 -2.46 -9.24
C GLN A 298 -26.01 -3.49 -8.64
N THR A 299 -24.71 -3.29 -8.88
CA THR A 299 -23.64 -4.16 -8.36
C THR A 299 -22.68 -3.35 -7.50
N ASP A 300 -22.33 -3.84 -6.30
CA ASP A 300 -21.23 -3.29 -5.50
C ASP A 300 -19.89 -3.55 -6.21
N PRO A 301 -19.13 -2.50 -6.57
CA PRO A 301 -17.81 -2.63 -7.19
C PRO A 301 -16.86 -3.53 -6.41
N GLN A 302 -16.88 -3.46 -5.08
CA GLN A 302 -16.00 -4.28 -4.26
C GLN A 302 -16.42 -5.74 -4.27
N ALA A 303 -17.73 -6.03 -4.28
CA ALA A 303 -18.25 -7.39 -4.40
C ALA A 303 -17.86 -8.03 -5.74
N LEU A 304 -17.87 -7.25 -6.83
CA LEU A 304 -17.44 -7.71 -8.14
C LEU A 304 -15.96 -8.12 -8.15
N VAL A 305 -15.08 -7.28 -7.58
CA VAL A 305 -13.64 -7.58 -7.47
C VAL A 305 -13.40 -8.81 -6.58
N ARG A 306 -14.07 -8.89 -5.41
CA ARG A 306 -13.97 -10.05 -4.50
C ARG A 306 -14.43 -11.35 -5.15
N ALA A 307 -15.50 -11.32 -5.94
CA ALA A 307 -15.99 -12.50 -6.65
C ALA A 307 -14.98 -13.01 -7.69
N ALA A 308 -14.30 -12.09 -8.39
CA ALA A 308 -13.25 -12.45 -9.34
C ALA A 308 -12.02 -13.03 -8.64
N ASP A 309 -11.57 -12.44 -7.53
CA ASP A 309 -10.47 -12.96 -6.70
C ASP A 309 -10.78 -14.36 -6.17
N LEU A 310 -11.97 -14.57 -5.59
CA LEU A 310 -12.37 -15.88 -5.11
C LEU A 310 -12.44 -16.94 -6.22
N ALA A 311 -12.93 -16.56 -7.40
CA ALA A 311 -12.94 -17.44 -8.57
C ALA A 311 -11.51 -17.84 -8.97
N MET A 312 -10.58 -16.87 -9.00
CA MET A 312 -9.16 -17.10 -9.27
C MET A 312 -8.58 -18.06 -8.24
N TYR A 313 -8.78 -17.78 -6.95
CA TYR A 313 -8.28 -18.60 -5.85
C TYR A 313 -8.80 -20.04 -5.91
N THR A 314 -10.09 -20.22 -6.22
CA THR A 314 -10.71 -21.54 -6.39
C THR A 314 -10.09 -22.31 -7.56
N GLY A 315 -9.82 -21.62 -8.68
CA GLY A 315 -9.08 -22.16 -9.82
C GLY A 315 -7.66 -22.58 -9.45
N LYS A 316 -6.94 -21.72 -8.71
CA LYS A 316 -5.59 -21.97 -8.21
C LYS A 316 -5.51 -23.22 -7.34
N ARG A 317 -6.48 -23.41 -6.43
CA ARG A 317 -6.59 -24.63 -5.61
C ARG A 317 -6.91 -25.89 -6.41
N SER A 318 -7.55 -25.74 -7.57
CA SER A 318 -7.96 -26.85 -8.44
C SER A 318 -6.89 -27.26 -9.46
N GLY A 319 -5.68 -26.72 -9.34
CA GLY A 319 -4.54 -27.04 -10.20
C GLY A 319 -3.91 -25.83 -10.88
N GLY A 320 -4.50 -24.64 -10.75
CA GLY A 320 -4.01 -23.39 -11.32
C GLY A 320 -4.02 -23.39 -12.86
N ASN A 321 -3.30 -22.44 -13.45
CA ASN A 321 -3.07 -22.35 -14.89
C ASN A 321 -4.36 -22.42 -15.74
N GLY A 322 -5.31 -21.54 -15.50
CA GLY A 322 -6.57 -21.54 -16.23
C GLY A 322 -7.50 -20.40 -15.87
N VAL A 323 -8.66 -20.38 -16.51
CA VAL A 323 -9.72 -19.39 -16.29
C VAL A 323 -10.86 -20.03 -15.52
N THR A 324 -11.30 -19.38 -14.43
CA THR A 324 -12.41 -19.81 -13.57
C THR A 324 -13.48 -18.71 -13.51
N GLY A 325 -14.73 -19.06 -13.76
CA GLY A 325 -15.85 -18.11 -13.92
C GLY A 325 -16.49 -18.19 -15.31
N PRO A 326 -17.33 -17.21 -15.71
CA PRO A 326 -17.70 -16.00 -14.96
C PRO A 326 -18.67 -16.25 -13.81
N VAL A 327 -18.47 -15.57 -12.68
CA VAL A 327 -19.43 -15.47 -11.58
C VAL A 327 -20.32 -14.24 -11.80
N VAL A 328 -21.64 -14.41 -11.84
CA VAL A 328 -22.59 -13.29 -12.02
C VAL A 328 -22.94 -12.69 -10.65
N VAL A 329 -22.77 -11.37 -10.50
CA VAL A 329 -23.09 -10.60 -9.28
C VAL A 329 -24.31 -9.72 -9.57
N SER A 330 -25.42 -9.89 -8.86
CA SER A 330 -26.74 -9.42 -9.32
C SER A 330 -27.46 -8.41 -8.43
N THR A 331 -27.01 -8.17 -7.20
CA THR A 331 -27.64 -7.17 -6.33
C THR A 331 -26.65 -6.51 -5.36
N SER A 332 -26.98 -5.32 -4.85
CA SER A 332 -26.40 -4.79 -3.59
C SER A 332 -26.78 -5.63 -2.36
N ALA A 333 -27.64 -6.64 -2.56
CA ALA A 333 -28.10 -7.64 -1.60
C ALA A 333 -27.50 -9.04 -1.87
N ASP A 334 -26.54 -9.16 -2.81
CA ASP A 334 -25.51 -10.19 -2.73
C ASP A 334 -24.55 -9.64 -1.69
N ALA A 335 -25.07 -9.62 -0.46
CA ALA A 335 -24.39 -9.28 0.75
C ALA A 335 -23.01 -9.91 0.66
N ASP A 336 -21.98 -9.15 1.05
CA ASP A 336 -20.70 -9.76 1.40
C ASP A 336 -21.05 -11.05 2.17
N PRO A 337 -20.79 -12.25 1.61
CA PRO A 337 -21.33 -13.48 2.17
C PRO A 337 -20.88 -13.69 3.62
N LEU A 338 -19.85 -12.94 4.03
CA LEU A 338 -19.31 -12.79 5.39
C LEU A 338 -20.16 -11.90 6.32
N LEU A 339 -20.98 -10.98 5.78
CA LEU A 339 -21.93 -10.14 6.51
C LEU A 339 -23.30 -10.82 6.71
N ASP A 340 -23.60 -11.88 5.96
CA ASP A 340 -24.84 -12.66 6.10
C ASP A 340 -24.89 -13.53 7.37
N THR A 341 -23.72 -13.81 7.95
CA THR A 341 -23.59 -14.72 9.10
C THR A 341 -22.96 -13.95 10.24
N THR A 342 -23.66 -13.88 11.38
CA THR A 342 -23.09 -13.30 12.58
C THR A 342 -22.00 -14.21 13.15
N VAL A 343 -21.01 -13.64 13.85
CA VAL A 343 -19.98 -14.42 14.56
C VAL A 343 -20.63 -15.47 15.46
N SER A 344 -21.72 -15.12 16.18
CA SER A 344 -22.45 -16.08 17.01
C SER A 344 -22.94 -17.29 16.20
N GLU A 345 -23.63 -17.05 15.08
CA GLU A 345 -24.14 -18.14 14.23
C GLU A 345 -23.01 -18.99 13.64
N ALA A 346 -21.93 -18.36 13.16
CA ALA A 346 -20.77 -19.07 12.63
C ALA A 346 -20.09 -19.93 13.72
N THR A 347 -20.00 -19.42 14.95
CA THR A 347 -19.46 -20.19 16.09
C THR A 347 -20.36 -21.35 16.49
N ASP A 348 -21.69 -21.16 16.53
CA ASP A 348 -22.66 -22.21 16.84
C ASP A 348 -22.66 -23.33 15.80
N ARG A 349 -22.36 -22.99 14.54
CA ARG A 349 -22.21 -23.94 13.42
C ARG A 349 -20.81 -24.58 13.34
N GLY A 350 -19.86 -24.17 14.18
CA GLY A 350 -18.49 -24.68 14.15
C GLY A 350 -17.69 -24.25 12.92
N GLU A 351 -18.03 -23.12 12.32
CA GLU A 351 -17.37 -22.61 11.11
C GLU A 351 -16.04 -21.92 11.43
N PHE A 352 -15.91 -21.30 12.61
CA PHE A 352 -14.63 -20.79 13.09
C PHE A 352 -13.82 -21.90 13.76
N LEU A 353 -12.53 -21.94 13.45
CA LEU A 353 -11.56 -22.81 14.11
C LEU A 353 -10.28 -22.06 14.43
N LEU A 354 -9.51 -22.61 15.37
CA LEU A 354 -8.18 -22.12 15.70
C LEU A 354 -7.13 -23.08 15.13
N LEU A 355 -6.15 -22.51 14.44
CA LEU A 355 -4.89 -23.18 14.16
C LEU A 355 -3.81 -22.59 15.06
N TYR A 356 -2.81 -23.38 15.38
CA TYR A 356 -1.76 -23.01 16.30
C TYR A 356 -0.42 -23.04 15.59
N GLN A 357 0.37 -21.99 15.77
CA GLN A 357 1.72 -21.92 15.24
C GLN A 357 2.75 -21.89 16.38
N PRO A 358 3.81 -22.72 16.31
CA PRO A 358 4.81 -22.78 17.36
C PRO A 358 5.79 -21.60 17.29
N ILE A 359 6.02 -21.00 18.45
CA ILE A 359 7.13 -20.11 18.75
C ILE A 359 8.18 -20.95 19.46
N VAL A 360 9.41 -20.94 18.94
CA VAL A 360 10.50 -21.77 19.45
C VAL A 360 11.63 -20.93 20.02
N HIS A 361 12.39 -21.52 20.93
CA HIS A 361 13.69 -21.02 21.32
C HIS A 361 14.66 -21.14 20.14
N LEU A 362 15.24 -20.03 19.69
CA LEU A 362 16.16 -20.02 18.55
C LEU A 362 17.40 -20.89 18.76
N ALA A 363 17.91 -20.94 20.01
CA ALA A 363 19.16 -21.63 20.34
C ALA A 363 19.07 -23.16 20.25
N ASP A 364 17.92 -23.76 20.57
CA ASP A 364 17.78 -25.22 20.68
C ASP A 364 16.54 -25.79 19.98
N GLY A 365 15.71 -24.93 19.38
CA GLY A 365 14.50 -25.30 18.63
C GLY A 365 13.37 -25.86 19.52
N ARG A 366 13.47 -25.74 20.84
CA ARG A 366 12.42 -26.22 21.75
C ARG A 366 11.19 -25.30 21.66
N LEU A 367 10.01 -25.92 21.73
CA LEU A 367 8.75 -25.18 21.81
C LEU A 367 8.74 -24.30 23.08
N ALA A 368 8.51 -23.00 22.88
CA ALA A 368 8.40 -22.01 23.94
C ALA A 368 6.93 -21.60 24.16
N SER A 369 6.21 -21.33 23.07
CA SER A 369 4.79 -20.99 23.12
C SER A 369 4.06 -21.36 21.84
N LEU A 370 2.74 -21.30 21.88
CA LEU A 370 1.85 -21.53 20.75
C LEU A 370 0.99 -20.29 20.53
N GLU A 371 0.96 -19.77 19.30
CA GLU A 371 0.08 -18.68 18.92
C GLU A 371 -1.21 -19.22 18.31
N ALA A 372 -2.35 -18.80 18.85
CA ALA A 372 -3.67 -19.14 18.33
C ALA A 372 -4.08 -18.19 17.21
N LEU A 373 -4.37 -18.77 16.05
CA LEU A 373 -4.67 -18.07 14.81
C LEU A 373 -6.04 -18.50 14.28
N VAL A 374 -6.98 -17.57 14.26
CA VAL A 374 -8.36 -17.82 13.82
C VAL A 374 -8.44 -18.09 12.32
N ARG A 375 -9.30 -19.02 11.92
CA ARG A 375 -9.64 -19.35 10.53
C ARG A 375 -11.15 -19.54 10.41
N TRP A 376 -11.68 -19.28 9.21
CA TRP A 376 -13.10 -19.49 8.94
C TRP A 376 -13.28 -20.52 7.83
N GLN A 377 -13.88 -21.66 8.16
CA GLN A 377 -14.42 -22.62 7.20
C GLN A 377 -15.83 -22.19 6.79
N HIS A 378 -15.92 -21.17 5.94
CA HIS A 378 -17.20 -20.64 5.51
C HIS A 378 -17.90 -21.62 4.54
N PRO A 379 -19.20 -21.91 4.72
CA PRO A 379 -19.91 -22.95 3.97
C PRO A 379 -19.95 -22.72 2.45
N ARG A 380 -19.93 -21.46 2.01
CA ARG A 380 -19.96 -21.08 0.57
C ARG A 380 -18.59 -20.71 0.00
N LEU A 381 -17.67 -20.21 0.83
CA LEU A 381 -16.41 -19.58 0.38
C LEU A 381 -15.19 -20.47 0.67
N GLY A 382 -15.39 -21.58 1.40
CA GLY A 382 -14.32 -22.48 1.78
C GLY A 382 -13.49 -21.92 2.94
N PHE A 383 -12.21 -22.27 2.95
CA PHE A 383 -11.28 -21.93 4.03
C PHE A 383 -10.69 -20.54 3.82
N LEU A 384 -10.98 -19.62 4.75
CA LEU A 384 -10.59 -18.22 4.70
C LEU A 384 -9.50 -17.89 5.72
N MET A 385 -8.53 -17.10 5.26
CA MET A 385 -7.50 -16.49 6.09
C MET A 385 -8.02 -15.19 6.75
N PRO A 386 -7.46 -14.75 7.89
CA PRO A 386 -7.91 -13.56 8.60
C PRO A 386 -8.10 -12.32 7.71
N ASP A 387 -7.14 -12.02 6.82
CA ASP A 387 -7.20 -10.85 5.93
C ASP A 387 -8.43 -10.84 5.01
N ALA A 388 -8.98 -12.02 4.70
CA ALA A 388 -10.16 -12.16 3.85
C ALA A 388 -11.47 -11.86 4.60
N PHE A 389 -11.52 -12.00 5.93
CA PHE A 389 -12.79 -11.88 6.68
C PHE A 389 -12.79 -10.90 7.86
N LEU A 390 -11.65 -10.63 8.50
CA LEU A 390 -11.58 -9.68 9.61
C LEU A 390 -12.09 -8.28 9.23
N PRO A 391 -11.82 -7.73 8.02
CA PRO A 391 -12.41 -6.46 7.61
C PRO A 391 -13.94 -6.49 7.55
N ALA A 392 -14.56 -7.62 7.18
CA ALA A 392 -16.01 -7.77 7.14
C ALA A 392 -16.59 -7.86 8.56
N VAL A 393 -15.98 -8.65 9.44
CA VAL A 393 -16.35 -8.76 10.87
C VAL A 393 -16.25 -7.40 11.58
N ALA A 394 -15.22 -6.61 11.25
CA ALA A 394 -15.04 -5.25 11.74
C ALA A 394 -16.17 -4.31 11.30
N ARG A 395 -16.50 -4.29 10.00
CA ARG A 395 -17.62 -3.50 9.46
C ARG A 395 -18.97 -3.91 10.07
N ALA A 396 -19.14 -5.19 10.39
CA ALA A 396 -20.32 -5.71 11.08
C ALA A 396 -20.39 -5.35 12.57
N GLY A 397 -19.33 -4.77 13.14
CA GLY A 397 -19.24 -4.48 14.57
C GLY A 397 -19.11 -5.74 15.45
N GLN A 398 -18.58 -6.83 14.89
CA GLN A 398 -18.55 -8.15 15.55
C GLN A 398 -17.14 -8.59 16.00
N LEU A 399 -16.12 -7.74 15.85
CA LEU A 399 -14.74 -8.06 16.28
C LEU A 399 -14.66 -8.41 17.76
N ILE A 400 -15.34 -7.65 18.62
CA ILE A 400 -15.37 -7.92 20.06
C ILE A 400 -15.91 -9.32 20.35
N ALA A 401 -16.98 -9.74 19.65
CA ALA A 401 -17.56 -11.06 19.83
C ALA A 401 -16.63 -12.17 19.34
N LEU A 402 -15.91 -11.93 18.24
CA LEU A 402 -14.92 -12.87 17.71
C LEU A 402 -13.74 -13.02 18.66
N ASP A 403 -13.15 -11.92 19.12
CA ASP A 403 -12.04 -11.95 20.08
C ASP A 403 -12.44 -12.72 21.35
N ASP A 404 -13.61 -12.42 21.90
CA ASP A 404 -14.16 -13.09 23.06
C ASP A 404 -14.30 -14.62 22.86
N TRP A 405 -14.73 -15.04 21.66
CA TRP A 405 -14.79 -16.45 21.31
C TRP A 405 -13.39 -17.07 21.15
N VAL A 406 -12.46 -16.37 20.50
CA VAL A 406 -11.05 -16.81 20.34
C VAL A 406 -10.42 -17.00 21.70
N LEU A 407 -10.54 -16.02 22.61
CA LEU A 407 -9.98 -16.06 23.96
C LEU A 407 -10.48 -17.29 24.73
N ARG A 408 -11.80 -17.52 24.76
CA ARG A 408 -12.40 -18.66 25.47
C ARG A 408 -12.07 -20.01 24.84
N THR A 409 -12.00 -20.08 23.51
CA THR A 409 -11.71 -21.32 22.79
C THR A 409 -10.23 -21.68 22.89
N ALA A 410 -9.34 -20.71 22.70
CA ALA A 410 -7.91 -20.90 22.80
C ALA A 410 -7.46 -21.33 24.19
N THR A 411 -7.99 -20.71 25.26
CA THR A 411 -7.66 -21.14 26.64
C THR A 411 -8.13 -22.56 26.91
N ARG A 412 -9.36 -22.92 26.51
CA ARG A 412 -9.88 -24.28 26.69
C ARG A 412 -9.05 -25.32 25.93
N GLU A 413 -8.86 -25.13 24.63
CA GLU A 413 -8.11 -26.08 23.79
C GLU A 413 -6.65 -26.23 24.28
N PHE A 414 -6.02 -25.14 24.68
CA PHE A 414 -4.66 -25.15 25.22
C PHE A 414 -4.57 -25.88 26.57
N ALA A 415 -5.56 -25.74 27.44
CA ALA A 415 -5.63 -26.45 28.72
C ALA A 415 -5.72 -27.97 28.51
N ASP A 416 -6.63 -28.39 27.62
CA ASP A 416 -6.82 -29.80 27.27
C ASP A 416 -5.54 -30.39 26.68
N TRP A 417 -4.89 -29.65 25.78
CA TRP A 417 -3.60 -30.06 25.20
C TRP A 417 -2.50 -30.15 26.25
N ARG A 418 -2.39 -29.18 27.17
CA ARG A 418 -1.39 -29.22 28.25
C ARG A 418 -1.59 -30.40 29.17
N GLN A 419 -2.84 -30.72 29.51
CA GLN A 419 -3.14 -31.89 30.33
C GLN A 419 -2.73 -33.19 29.62
N ALA A 420 -3.04 -33.33 28.32
CA ALA A 420 -2.64 -34.49 27.53
C ALA A 420 -1.10 -34.63 27.42
N GLU A 421 -0.37 -33.52 27.24
CA GLU A 421 1.09 -33.54 27.22
C GLU A 421 1.69 -33.88 28.60
N ALA A 422 1.07 -33.43 29.70
CA ALA A 422 1.47 -33.79 31.06
C ALA A 422 1.25 -35.29 31.35
N ASP A 423 0.12 -35.85 30.93
CA ASP A 423 -0.19 -37.28 31.08
C ASP A 423 0.81 -38.16 30.30
N ASP A 424 1.30 -37.66 29.17
CA ASP A 424 2.34 -38.27 28.35
C ASP A 424 3.78 -38.04 28.89
N GLY A 425 3.92 -37.43 30.07
CA GLY A 425 5.20 -37.17 30.73
C GLY A 425 6.02 -36.03 30.12
N ARG A 426 5.39 -35.15 29.34
CA ARG A 426 6.00 -34.01 28.64
C ARG A 426 5.56 -32.70 29.29
N ASP A 427 5.88 -32.52 30.56
CA ASP A 427 5.55 -31.29 31.31
C ASP A 427 6.58 -30.18 31.02
N GLY A 428 6.37 -29.49 29.90
CA GLY A 428 7.10 -28.29 29.52
C GLY A 428 6.36 -27.01 29.92
N LEU A 429 7.11 -25.97 30.29
CA LEU A 429 6.56 -24.63 30.47
C LEU A 429 6.34 -23.97 29.10
N VAL A 430 5.24 -24.33 28.45
CA VAL A 430 4.73 -23.74 27.21
C VAL A 430 3.63 -22.73 27.56
N SER A 431 3.66 -21.54 26.96
CA SER A 431 2.60 -20.53 27.06
C SER A 431 1.71 -20.48 25.81
N LEU A 432 0.52 -19.93 25.96
CA LEU A 432 -0.43 -19.62 24.88
C LEU A 432 -0.33 -18.14 24.54
N ASN A 433 -0.28 -17.81 23.25
CA ASN A 433 -0.35 -16.46 22.74
C ASN A 433 -1.68 -16.26 22.01
N VAL A 434 -2.38 -15.17 22.31
CA VAL A 434 -3.69 -14.83 21.72
C VAL A 434 -3.73 -13.37 21.31
N ASN A 435 -4.10 -13.12 20.06
CA ASN A 435 -4.28 -11.79 19.51
C ASN A 435 -5.58 -11.14 20.01
N VAL A 436 -5.51 -9.84 20.29
CA VAL A 436 -6.66 -9.02 20.69
C VAL A 436 -6.70 -7.77 19.81
N SER A 437 -7.86 -7.52 19.19
CA SER A 437 -8.07 -6.31 18.39
C SER A 437 -8.04 -5.04 19.24
N THR A 438 -7.74 -3.90 18.62
CA THR A 438 -7.83 -2.58 19.25
C THR A 438 -9.22 -2.31 19.81
N ASP A 439 -10.28 -2.68 19.08
CA ASP A 439 -11.67 -2.54 19.53
C ASP A 439 -11.92 -3.27 20.86
N ARG A 440 -11.44 -4.51 20.97
CA ARG A 440 -11.62 -5.30 22.20
C ARG A 440 -10.75 -4.80 23.35
N LEU A 441 -9.52 -4.37 23.07
CA LEU A 441 -8.60 -3.80 24.05
C LEU A 441 -9.19 -2.55 24.72
N LEU A 442 -9.86 -1.70 23.94
CA LEU A 442 -10.49 -0.47 24.42
C LEU A 442 -11.87 -0.71 25.04
N ALA A 443 -12.52 -1.82 24.70
CA ALA A 443 -13.80 -2.19 25.28
C ALA A 443 -13.67 -2.64 26.75
N PRO A 444 -14.60 -2.24 27.64
CA PRO A 444 -14.60 -2.68 29.03
C PRO A 444 -14.62 -4.21 29.20
N GLY A 445 -14.12 -4.68 30.35
CA GLY A 445 -14.27 -6.08 30.77
C GLY A 445 -13.38 -7.10 30.06
N LEU A 446 -12.34 -6.69 29.30
CA LEU A 446 -11.38 -7.64 28.70
C LEU A 446 -10.71 -8.51 29.78
N CYS A 447 -10.25 -7.91 30.87
CA CYS A 447 -9.62 -8.63 31.97
C CYS A 447 -10.58 -9.66 32.59
N ASP A 448 -11.85 -9.30 32.76
CA ASP A 448 -12.87 -10.19 33.32
C ASP A 448 -13.13 -11.40 32.41
N VAL A 449 -13.18 -11.19 31.09
CA VAL A 449 -13.34 -12.27 30.11
C VAL A 449 -12.16 -13.24 30.16
N LEU A 450 -10.92 -12.74 30.22
CA LEU A 450 -9.72 -13.56 30.31
C LEU A 450 -9.62 -14.31 31.64
N LEU A 451 -9.97 -13.66 32.76
CA LEU A 451 -10.04 -14.30 34.07
C LEU A 451 -11.08 -15.42 34.10
N SER A 452 -12.27 -15.20 33.52
CA SER A 452 -13.27 -16.26 33.37
C SER A 452 -12.75 -17.40 32.50
N ALA A 453 -12.20 -17.08 31.32
CA ALA A 453 -11.71 -18.07 30.36
C ALA A 453 -10.58 -18.95 30.92
N THR A 454 -9.70 -18.38 31.75
CA THR A 454 -8.64 -19.12 32.44
C THR A 454 -9.16 -19.90 33.65
N ALA A 455 -10.08 -19.34 34.43
CA ALA A 455 -10.72 -20.05 35.54
C ALA A 455 -11.52 -21.28 35.06
N ASP A 456 -12.31 -21.12 34.00
CA ASP A 456 -13.14 -22.20 33.42
C ASP A 456 -12.29 -23.34 32.84
N SER A 457 -11.09 -23.03 32.35
CA SER A 457 -10.14 -23.99 31.80
C SER A 457 -9.11 -24.51 32.82
N GLY A 458 -9.10 -23.97 34.04
CA GLY A 458 -8.08 -24.28 35.06
C GLY A 458 -6.67 -23.80 34.72
N LEU A 459 -6.51 -22.93 33.71
CA LEU A 459 -5.21 -22.37 33.33
C LEU A 459 -4.79 -21.26 34.30
N GLN A 460 -3.49 -21.20 34.57
CA GLN A 460 -2.92 -20.07 35.30
C GLN A 460 -2.80 -18.87 34.34
N PRO A 461 -3.22 -17.66 34.75
CA PRO A 461 -3.10 -16.44 33.93
C PRO A 461 -1.68 -16.20 33.37
N ALA A 462 -0.64 -16.56 34.13
CA ALA A 462 0.76 -16.42 33.73
C ALA A 462 1.16 -17.26 32.51
N LEU A 463 0.36 -18.25 32.12
CA LEU A 463 0.56 -19.05 30.91
C LEU A 463 -0.09 -18.45 29.67
N VAL A 464 -0.85 -17.35 29.80
CA VAL A 464 -1.52 -16.69 28.68
C VAL A 464 -0.84 -15.35 28.41
N ARG A 465 -0.42 -15.17 27.16
CA ARG A 465 0.16 -13.95 26.61
C ARG A 465 -0.86 -13.30 25.69
N VAL A 466 -1.23 -12.07 26.01
CA VAL A 466 -2.12 -11.25 25.19
C VAL A 466 -1.25 -10.43 24.24
N GLU A 467 -1.49 -10.60 22.96
CA GLU A 467 -0.82 -9.87 21.88
C GLU A 467 -1.69 -8.69 21.46
N VAL A 468 -1.11 -7.50 21.47
CA VAL A 468 -1.81 -6.26 21.11
C VAL A 468 -1.06 -5.56 19.98
N PRO A 469 -1.79 -4.97 19.02
CA PRO A 469 -1.17 -4.35 17.85
C PRO A 469 -0.31 -3.13 18.21
N GLU A 470 0.77 -2.93 17.46
CA GLU A 470 1.67 -1.75 17.59
C GLU A 470 0.95 -0.42 17.35
N GLN A 471 0.04 -0.39 16.36
CA GLN A 471 -0.56 0.82 15.82
C GLN A 471 -1.73 1.35 16.66
N LEU A 472 -1.45 1.75 17.90
CA LEU A 472 -2.38 2.54 18.70
C LEU A 472 -2.12 4.03 18.47
N VAL A 473 -3.15 4.78 18.05
CA VAL A 473 -3.08 6.25 17.99
C VAL A 473 -2.89 6.80 19.41
N VAL A 474 -2.29 7.99 19.56
CA VAL A 474 -1.96 8.60 20.88
C VAL A 474 -3.13 8.57 21.87
N ASP A 475 -4.35 8.86 21.41
CA ASP A 475 -5.55 8.83 22.25
C ASP A 475 -5.93 7.41 22.70
N GLN A 476 -5.74 6.42 21.82
CA GLN A 476 -6.00 5.01 22.10
C GLN A 476 -4.98 4.45 23.09
N LEU A 477 -3.74 4.91 23.07
CA LEU A 477 -2.70 4.49 24.01
C LEU A 477 -3.05 4.88 25.45
N SER A 478 -3.51 6.12 25.65
CA SER A 478 -3.94 6.61 26.97
C SER A 478 -5.13 5.81 27.50
N ALA A 479 -6.06 5.45 26.61
CA ALA A 479 -7.20 4.61 26.94
C ALA A 479 -6.82 3.14 27.23
N ALA A 480 -5.81 2.59 26.53
CA ALA A 480 -5.35 1.21 26.70
C ALA A 480 -4.51 0.99 27.97
N ALA A 481 -3.89 2.04 28.54
CA ALA A 481 -3.03 1.92 29.72
C ALA A 481 -3.74 1.27 30.94
N GLY A 482 -5.01 1.60 31.16
CA GLY A 482 -5.84 1.02 32.22
C GLY A 482 -6.03 -0.49 32.05
N PRO A 483 -6.64 -0.94 30.94
CA PRO A 483 -6.80 -2.36 30.61
C PRO A 483 -5.49 -3.16 30.68
N LEU A 484 -4.39 -2.67 30.11
CA LEU A 484 -3.10 -3.36 30.14
C LEU A 484 -2.55 -3.53 31.56
N THR A 485 -2.74 -2.52 32.42
CA THR A 485 -2.38 -2.59 33.84
C THR A 485 -3.21 -3.63 34.58
N GLN A 486 -4.51 -3.70 34.28
CA GLN A 486 -5.41 -4.71 34.88
C GLN A 486 -5.00 -6.13 34.49
N LEU A 487 -4.69 -6.37 33.22
CA LEU A 487 -4.21 -7.66 32.73
C LEU A 487 -2.92 -8.09 33.43
N SER A 488 -1.96 -7.16 33.51
CA SER A 488 -0.68 -7.40 34.18
C SER A 488 -0.87 -7.70 35.67
N ALA A 489 -1.76 -6.97 36.36
CA ALA A 489 -2.07 -7.20 37.77
C ALA A 489 -2.78 -8.54 38.03
N ALA A 490 -3.58 -9.01 37.06
CA ALA A 490 -4.20 -10.33 37.08
C ALA A 490 -3.22 -11.47 36.76
N GLY A 491 -1.98 -11.15 36.36
CA GLY A 491 -0.91 -12.12 36.10
C GLY A 491 -0.77 -12.51 34.64
N PHE A 492 -1.56 -11.95 33.73
CA PHE A 492 -1.37 -12.13 32.28
C PHE A 492 -0.09 -11.44 31.80
N LYS A 493 0.44 -11.92 30.68
CA LYS A 493 1.59 -11.33 30.02
C LYS A 493 1.14 -10.53 28.80
N VAL A 494 1.76 -9.38 28.56
CA VAL A 494 1.41 -8.51 27.41
C VAL A 494 2.57 -8.47 26.43
N THR A 495 2.28 -8.71 25.16
CA THR A 495 3.25 -8.66 24.05
C THR A 495 2.78 -7.65 23.01
N LEU A 496 3.68 -6.81 22.51
CA LEU A 496 3.39 -5.96 21.36
C LEU A 496 3.62 -6.73 20.07
N ASP A 497 2.63 -6.69 19.19
CA ASP A 497 2.63 -7.40 17.91
C ASP A 497 2.98 -6.46 16.74
N ASP A 498 3.53 -7.01 15.65
CA ASP A 498 3.91 -6.32 14.41
C ASP A 498 4.83 -5.08 14.58
N VAL A 499 5.77 -5.12 15.54
CA VAL A 499 6.63 -3.95 15.81
C VAL A 499 7.54 -3.66 14.62
N GLY A 500 7.37 -2.46 14.06
CA GLY A 500 8.13 -1.91 12.96
C GLY A 500 7.29 -1.57 11.73
N ALA A 501 6.14 -2.22 11.50
CA ALA A 501 5.39 -2.27 10.23
C ALA A 501 4.95 -0.93 9.57
N GLY A 502 5.28 0.24 10.12
CA GLY A 502 5.20 1.52 9.36
C GLY A 502 4.71 2.78 10.08
N GLY A 503 4.75 2.88 11.42
CA GLY A 503 4.13 4.04 12.08
C GLY A 503 4.58 4.41 13.49
N THR A 504 5.89 4.48 13.78
CA THR A 504 6.48 5.03 15.04
C THR A 504 6.05 4.38 16.37
N ALA A 505 6.68 3.25 16.76
CA ALA A 505 6.50 2.63 18.09
C ALA A 505 7.56 2.88 19.15
N LEU A 506 8.77 3.35 18.82
CA LEU A 506 9.83 3.43 19.83
C LEU A 506 9.50 4.40 20.97
N ARG A 507 8.74 5.47 20.71
CA ARG A 507 8.27 6.39 21.77
C ARG A 507 7.28 5.73 22.74
N HIS A 508 6.57 4.70 22.30
CA HIS A 508 5.48 4.04 23.04
C HIS A 508 5.99 2.98 24.01
N LEU A 509 7.14 2.36 23.71
CA LEU A 509 7.84 1.43 24.60
C LEU A 509 8.29 2.04 25.93
N ARG A 510 8.36 3.37 26.01
CA ARG A 510 8.70 4.08 27.26
C ARG A 510 7.57 4.05 28.28
N ASP A 511 6.32 4.20 27.82
CA ASP A 511 5.18 4.53 28.67
C ASP A 511 4.28 3.31 28.97
N VAL A 512 4.45 2.21 28.23
CA VAL A 512 3.73 0.93 28.43
C VAL A 512 4.69 -0.15 28.90
N ARG A 513 4.37 -0.81 30.03
CA ARG A 513 5.12 -2.00 30.48
C ARG A 513 4.66 -3.21 29.69
N THR A 514 5.58 -3.81 28.93
CA THR A 514 5.31 -5.00 28.12
C THR A 514 6.28 -6.12 28.50
N ASP A 515 5.79 -7.36 28.47
CA ASP A 515 6.59 -8.55 28.76
C ASP A 515 7.28 -9.10 27.50
N GLY A 516 6.78 -8.72 26.32
CA GLY A 516 7.32 -9.16 25.04
C GLY A 516 7.14 -8.15 23.90
N LEU A 517 7.91 -8.34 22.83
CA LEU A 517 7.74 -7.70 21.53
C LEU A 517 7.91 -8.74 20.41
N LYS A 518 7.10 -8.64 19.37
CA LYS A 518 7.23 -9.41 18.13
C LYS A 518 7.69 -8.48 17.00
N ILE A 519 8.77 -8.88 16.33
CA ILE A 519 9.33 -8.15 15.20
C ILE A 519 8.59 -8.59 13.95
N ASP A 520 7.99 -7.64 13.24
CA ASP A 520 7.20 -7.89 12.05
C ASP A 520 8.02 -8.63 10.97
N ARG A 521 7.33 -9.52 10.24
CA ARG A 521 7.94 -10.37 9.21
C ARG A 521 8.63 -9.56 8.12
N SER A 522 8.17 -8.36 7.77
CA SER A 522 8.74 -7.59 6.67
C SER A 522 10.22 -7.27 6.90
N TYR A 523 10.62 -6.99 8.14
CA TYR A 523 12.01 -6.75 8.52
C TYR A 523 12.84 -8.03 8.57
N VAL A 524 12.23 -9.13 9.01
CA VAL A 524 12.92 -10.44 9.09
C VAL A 524 13.23 -10.98 7.69
N GLN A 525 12.35 -10.73 6.72
CA GLN A 525 12.59 -11.11 5.32
C GLN A 525 13.81 -10.41 4.72
N GLY A 526 14.01 -9.12 5.05
CA GLY A 526 15.15 -8.32 4.57
C GLY A 526 16.45 -8.48 5.37
N ILE A 527 16.49 -9.26 6.46
CA ILE A 527 17.61 -9.28 7.43
C ILE A 527 19.00 -9.64 6.84
N LEU A 528 19.01 -10.34 5.70
CA LEU A 528 20.23 -10.78 5.00
C LEU A 528 20.63 -9.87 3.84
N THR A 529 19.69 -9.10 3.29
CA THR A 529 19.84 -8.37 2.02
C THR A 529 19.72 -6.86 2.17
N ALA A 530 19.07 -6.38 3.22
CA ALA A 530 18.83 -4.97 3.48
C ALA A 530 19.50 -4.52 4.80
N ASP A 531 20.54 -3.69 4.68
CA ASP A 531 21.27 -3.16 5.84
C ASP A 531 20.38 -2.41 6.82
N ARG A 532 19.35 -1.71 6.31
CA ARG A 532 18.39 -0.97 7.15
C ARG A 532 17.52 -1.89 7.99
N ASP A 533 16.99 -2.96 7.39
CA ASP A 533 16.16 -3.93 8.09
C ASP A 533 16.99 -4.65 9.16
N ARG A 534 18.22 -5.05 8.80
CA ARG A 534 19.18 -5.63 9.74
C ARG A 534 19.45 -4.72 10.93
N ALA A 535 19.68 -3.43 10.70
CA ALA A 535 19.93 -2.45 11.76
C ALA A 535 18.71 -2.24 12.67
N LEU A 536 17.49 -2.23 12.11
CA LEU A 536 16.25 -2.12 12.88
C LEU A 536 15.99 -3.34 13.75
N VAL A 537 16.19 -4.55 13.21
CA VAL A 537 16.10 -5.79 13.98
C VAL A 537 17.10 -5.77 15.13
N GLN A 538 18.37 -5.40 14.87
CA GLN A 538 19.39 -5.30 15.92
C GLN A 538 18.98 -4.29 17.01
N LEU A 539 18.47 -3.11 16.64
CA LEU A 539 18.00 -2.10 17.58
C LEU A 539 16.91 -2.64 18.50
N LEU A 540 15.92 -3.37 17.96
CA LEU A 540 14.83 -3.95 18.73
C LEU A 540 15.33 -5.07 19.67
N VAL A 541 16.26 -5.89 19.21
CA VAL A 541 16.89 -6.96 20.02
C VAL A 541 17.71 -6.36 21.17
N ASP A 542 18.52 -5.34 20.90
CA ASP A 542 19.32 -4.64 21.91
C ASP A 542 18.44 -3.93 22.94
N PHE A 543 17.37 -3.28 22.47
CA PHE A 543 16.37 -2.68 23.34
C PHE A 543 15.77 -3.73 24.29
N ALA A 544 15.28 -4.84 23.74
CA ALA A 544 14.68 -5.92 24.52
C ALA A 544 15.66 -6.52 25.55
N ALA A 545 16.92 -6.71 25.17
CA ALA A 545 17.98 -7.18 26.06
C ALA A 545 18.23 -6.20 27.22
N SER A 546 18.22 -4.89 26.95
CA SER A 546 18.44 -3.84 27.95
C SER A 546 17.28 -3.69 28.94
N THR A 547 16.04 -3.97 28.52
CA THR A 547 14.83 -3.84 29.34
C THR A 547 14.39 -5.15 29.99
N GLY A 548 14.98 -6.28 29.58
CA GLY A 548 14.58 -7.62 30.01
C GLY A 548 13.27 -8.09 29.36
N THR A 549 12.86 -7.46 28.25
CA THR A 549 11.66 -7.82 27.47
C THR A 549 11.97 -9.03 26.58
N ALA A 550 11.02 -9.96 26.42
CA ALA A 550 11.18 -11.06 25.47
C ALA A 550 11.06 -10.55 24.02
N VAL A 551 11.93 -11.00 23.12
CA VAL A 551 11.84 -10.66 21.68
C VAL A 551 11.62 -11.91 20.85
N THR A 552 10.62 -11.86 19.97
CA THR A 552 10.26 -12.90 19.02
C THR A 552 10.37 -12.36 17.61
N ALA A 553 11.07 -13.05 16.72
CA ALA A 553 11.11 -12.71 15.29
C ALA A 553 10.09 -13.52 14.50
N GLU A 554 9.27 -12.85 13.69
CA GLU A 554 8.24 -13.49 12.87
C GLU A 554 8.69 -13.75 11.44
N GLY A 555 8.03 -14.69 10.78
CA GLY A 555 8.27 -14.97 9.36
C GLY A 555 9.66 -15.54 9.07
N VAL A 556 10.28 -16.27 10.00
CA VAL A 556 11.55 -16.96 9.74
C VAL A 556 11.32 -18.16 8.82
N GLU A 557 11.83 -18.09 7.59
CA GLU A 557 11.64 -19.11 6.55
C GLU A 557 12.92 -19.91 6.26
N THR A 558 14.10 -19.34 6.51
CA THR A 558 15.40 -19.97 6.17
C THR A 558 16.34 -20.15 7.36
N LEU A 559 17.29 -21.10 7.25
CA LEU A 559 18.29 -21.34 8.29
C LEU A 559 19.24 -20.15 8.44
N GLU A 560 19.51 -19.45 7.35
CA GLU A 560 20.35 -18.26 7.30
C GLU A 560 19.72 -17.09 8.06
N GLN A 561 18.40 -16.89 7.91
CA GLN A 561 17.65 -15.89 8.71
C GLN A 561 17.72 -16.23 10.20
N ARG A 562 17.50 -17.51 10.55
CA ARG A 562 17.61 -18.00 11.93
C ARG A 562 19.00 -17.72 12.51
N ASP A 563 20.06 -18.03 11.75
CA ASP A 563 21.44 -17.87 12.22
C ASP A 563 21.79 -16.39 12.41
N ALA A 564 21.38 -15.52 11.49
CA ALA A 564 21.51 -14.08 11.66
C ALA A 564 20.78 -13.57 12.92
N LEU A 565 19.53 -14.00 13.15
CA LEU A 565 18.77 -13.62 14.35
C LEU A 565 19.43 -14.12 15.64
N LEU A 566 19.96 -15.34 15.64
CA LEU A 566 20.65 -15.93 16.78
C LEU A 566 21.95 -15.16 17.09
N GLU A 567 22.71 -14.76 16.06
CA GLU A 567 23.92 -13.92 16.20
C GLU A 567 23.61 -12.55 16.81
N MET A 568 22.47 -11.95 16.46
CA MET A 568 22.02 -10.68 17.03
C MET A 568 21.58 -10.80 18.49
N GLY A 569 21.35 -12.02 18.99
CA GLY A 569 20.85 -12.27 20.34
C GLY A 569 19.33 -12.40 20.44
N CYS A 570 18.62 -12.55 19.31
CA CYS A 570 17.18 -12.82 19.34
C CYS A 570 16.90 -14.17 20.01
N ARG A 571 15.89 -14.21 20.89
CA ARG A 571 15.65 -15.38 21.76
C ARG A 571 14.62 -16.35 21.20
N TYR A 572 13.58 -15.82 20.57
CA TYR A 572 12.44 -16.60 20.09
C TYR A 572 12.20 -16.33 18.61
N ALA A 573 11.67 -17.32 17.91
CA ALA A 573 11.26 -17.14 16.53
C ALA A 573 10.05 -17.99 16.17
N GLN A 574 9.35 -17.52 15.15
CA GLN A 574 8.21 -18.18 14.53
C GLN A 574 8.31 -18.00 13.02
N GLY A 575 7.85 -19.01 12.29
CA GLY A 575 7.86 -19.00 10.83
C GLY A 575 7.85 -20.39 10.23
N TRP A 576 7.78 -20.44 8.90
CA TRP A 576 7.64 -21.69 8.16
C TRP A 576 8.86 -22.60 8.23
N LEU A 577 10.03 -22.07 8.63
CA LEU A 577 11.19 -22.89 8.95
C LEU A 577 10.87 -23.94 10.02
N PHE A 578 10.03 -23.59 11.00
CA PHE A 578 9.71 -24.45 12.14
C PHE A 578 8.42 -25.24 11.90
N SER A 579 7.34 -24.52 11.60
CA SER A 579 6.04 -25.11 11.24
C SER A 579 5.11 -24.05 10.67
N LYS A 580 4.19 -24.50 9.81
CA LYS A 580 2.96 -23.75 9.50
C LYS A 580 1.97 -23.86 10.66
N ALA A 581 0.99 -22.96 10.68
CA ALA A 581 -0.15 -23.07 11.58
C ALA A 581 -0.91 -24.39 11.30
N ALA A 582 -1.20 -25.15 12.35
CA ALA A 582 -1.81 -26.47 12.26
C ALA A 582 -2.76 -26.72 13.44
N PRO A 583 -3.64 -27.73 13.40
CA PRO A 583 -4.44 -28.11 14.55
C PRO A 583 -3.55 -28.39 15.76
N LEU A 584 -4.04 -28.10 16.97
CA LEU A 584 -3.24 -28.13 18.20
C LEU A 584 -2.55 -29.48 18.47
N ALA A 585 -3.19 -30.59 18.10
CA ALA A 585 -2.62 -31.94 18.21
C ALA A 585 -1.35 -32.15 17.37
N GLU A 586 -1.26 -31.43 16.25
CA GLU A 586 -0.15 -31.45 15.29
C GLU A 586 0.87 -30.33 15.52
N ALA A 587 0.47 -29.27 16.24
CA ALA A 587 1.30 -28.14 16.63
C ALA A 587 2.33 -28.52 17.72
N ARG A 588 3.16 -29.51 17.41
CA ARG A 588 4.28 -29.98 18.25
C ARG A 588 5.58 -29.36 17.76
N ALA A 589 6.58 -29.31 18.63
CA ALA A 589 7.94 -28.92 18.26
C ALA A 589 8.42 -29.71 17.01
N PRO A 590 9.21 -29.10 16.11
CA PRO A 590 9.62 -29.73 14.86
C PRO A 590 10.28 -31.10 15.09
N LYS A 591 9.94 -32.10 14.26
CA LYS A 591 10.47 -33.47 14.32
C LYS A 591 12.00 -33.56 14.09
N ARG A 592 12.66 -32.47 13.72
CA ARG A 592 14.11 -32.37 13.52
C ARG A 592 14.74 -31.56 14.65
N ARG A 593 15.44 -32.25 15.57
CA ARG A 593 16.52 -31.62 16.34
C ARG A 593 17.56 -31.15 15.35
N VAL A 594 17.62 -29.85 15.07
CA VAL A 594 18.74 -29.27 14.34
C VAL A 594 19.90 -29.17 15.34
N PRO A 595 21.08 -29.76 15.07
CA PRO A 595 22.14 -29.81 16.06
C PRO A 595 22.61 -28.40 16.41
N ALA A 596 22.61 -28.07 17.70
CA ALA A 596 23.21 -26.85 18.22
C ALA A 596 24.70 -26.83 17.85
N GLN A 597 25.10 -25.94 16.94
CA GLN A 597 26.51 -25.65 16.76
C GLN A 597 26.97 -24.78 17.93
N ARG A 598 28.05 -25.22 18.59
CA ARG A 598 28.69 -24.51 19.71
C ARG A 598 29.12 -23.12 19.26
N ILE A 599 28.56 -22.09 19.87
CA ILE A 599 29.06 -20.72 19.82
C ILE A 599 30.51 -20.71 20.37
N PRO A 600 31.51 -20.13 19.68
CA PRO A 600 32.83 -19.94 20.25
C PRO A 600 32.76 -18.87 21.34
N ALA A 601 33.16 -19.21 22.56
CA ALA A 601 33.33 -18.24 23.63
C ALA A 601 34.44 -17.24 23.24
N GLY A 602 34.08 -15.99 22.93
CA GLY A 602 35.05 -15.02 22.42
C GLY A 602 34.60 -13.57 22.39
N GLY A 603 33.92 -13.07 23.43
CA GLY A 603 33.68 -11.63 23.61
C GLY A 603 34.55 -11.08 24.73
N ARG A 604 35.66 -10.41 24.40
CA ARG A 604 36.43 -9.62 25.37
C ARG A 604 35.56 -8.44 25.83
N LEU A 605 35.29 -8.40 27.13
CA LEU A 605 34.86 -7.19 27.83
C LEU A 605 35.90 -6.08 27.60
N VAL A 606 35.55 -5.07 26.83
CA VAL A 606 36.30 -3.80 26.78
C VAL A 606 35.95 -3.03 28.05
N ARG A 607 36.90 -2.93 28.98
CA ARG A 607 36.84 -1.96 30.07
C ARG A 607 36.90 -0.56 29.47
N ILE A 608 35.88 0.24 29.74
CA ILE A 608 35.90 1.68 29.49
C ILE A 608 36.49 2.32 30.76
N ASP A 609 37.73 2.79 30.68
CA ASP A 609 38.30 3.69 31.70
C ASP A 609 37.80 5.11 31.42
N ALA A 610 37.33 5.79 32.47
CA ALA A 610 36.79 7.15 32.41
C ALA A 610 37.91 8.20 32.19
N PRO A 611 37.66 9.30 31.45
CA PRO A 611 38.63 10.38 31.30
C PRO A 611 38.52 11.41 32.43
N ASP A 612 39.68 11.94 32.85
CA ASP A 612 39.85 13.17 33.64
C ASP A 612 39.40 14.43 32.88
#